data_AF-A0A5P8W9T5-F1
#
_entry.id   AF-A0A5P8W9T5-F1
#
_cell.length_a   1.000
_cell.length_b   1.000
_cell.length_c   1.000
_cell.angle_alpha   90.00
_cell.angle_beta   90.00
_cell.angle_gamma   90.00
#
_symmetry.space_group_name_H-M   'P 1'
#
loop_
_entity.id
_entity.type
_entity.pdbx_description
1 polymer ?
#
loop_
_entity_poly.entity_id
_entity_poly.type
_entity_poly.pdbx_seq_one_letter_code
_entity_poly.pdbx_strand_id
1 'polypeptide(L)' 'MAERFATAIGEFNWQTDYFKFCELLELEPGDYADEQYRYFQQLAEALTRFNAESLAKMIDAGIGKG' A
#
# COMPACT_ATOMS: atom_id res chain seq x y z
N MET A 1 -7.33 0.81 13.08
CA MET A 1 -5.94 0.71 12.55
C MET A 1 -5.95 0.22 11.11
N ALA A 2 -6.55 -0.95 10.83
CA ALA A 2 -6.63 -1.54 9.49
C ALA A 2 -7.31 -0.65 8.44
N GLU A 3 -8.48 -0.09 8.76
CA GLU A 3 -9.21 0.83 7.87
C GLU A 3 -8.39 2.07 7.54
N ARG A 4 -7.88 2.76 8.57
CA ARG A 4 -7.02 3.94 8.41
C ARG A 4 -5.80 3.65 7.53
N PHE A 5 -5.18 2.48 7.68
CA PHE A 5 -4.06 2.06 6.85
C PHE A 5 -4.47 1.85 5.39
N ALA A 6 -5.52 1.06 5.13
CA ALA A 6 -6.00 0.79 3.77
C ALA A 6 -6.44 2.07 3.05
N THR A 7 -7.19 2.94 3.74
CA THR A 7 -7.63 4.23 3.18
C THR A 7 -6.43 5.13 2.85
N ALA A 8 -5.46 5.28 3.77
CA ALA A 8 -4.30 6.13 3.53
C ALA A 8 -3.43 5.65 2.35
N ILE A 9 -3.23 4.33 2.21
CA ILE A 9 -2.50 3.77 1.07
C ILE A 9 -3.27 3.97 -0.24
N GLY A 10 -4.59 3.77 -0.23
CA GLY A 10 -5.44 4.01 -1.39
C GLY A 10 -5.43 5.48 -1.83
N GLU A 11 -5.56 6.42 -0.88
CA GLU A 11 -5.49 7.86 -1.15
C GLU A 11 -4.12 8.27 -1.69
N PHE A 12 -3.04 7.77 -1.10
CA PHE A 12 -1.69 8.05 -1.59
C PHE A 12 -1.52 7.56 -3.03
N ASN A 13 -1.98 6.34 -3.35
CA ASN A 13 -1.93 5.80 -4.72
C ASN A 13 -2.69 6.67 -5.73
N TRP A 14 -3.74 7.37 -5.28
CA TRP A 14 -4.53 8.24 -6.14
C TRP A 14 -3.92 9.61 -6.38
N GLN A 15 -3.04 10.07 -5.50
CA GLN A 15 -2.39 11.38 -5.57
C GLN A 15 -0.95 11.32 -6.10
N THR A 16 -0.37 10.12 -6.17
CA THR A 16 1.04 9.89 -6.48
C THR A 16 1.25 9.40 -7.89
N ASP A 17 2.10 10.10 -8.62
CA ASP A 17 2.73 9.63 -9.84
C ASP A 17 4.08 8.97 -9.55
N TYR A 18 4.64 8.32 -10.56
CA TYR A 18 5.91 7.59 -10.44
C TYR A 18 7.07 8.44 -9.90
N PHE A 19 7.21 9.69 -10.34
CA PHE A 19 8.34 10.54 -9.91
C PHE A 19 8.19 10.97 -8.46
N LYS A 20 6.98 11.30 -8.00
CA LYS A 20 6.71 11.58 -6.59
C LYS A 20 6.91 10.37 -5.70
N PHE A 21 6.56 9.18 -6.20
CA PHE A 21 6.83 7.93 -5.50
C PHE A 21 8.34 7.73 -5.31
N CYS A 22 9.11 7.95 -6.38
CA CYS A 22 10.56 7.86 -6.32
C CYS A 22 11.16 8.89 -5.37
N GLU A 23 10.72 10.15 -5.45
CA GLU A 23 11.17 11.22 -4.55
C GLU A 23 10.89 10.88 -3.08
N LEU A 24 9.67 10.44 -2.75
CA LEU A 24 9.29 10.11 -1.38
C LEU A 24 10.11 8.96 -0.79
N LEU A 25 10.44 7.96 -1.61
CA LEU A 25 11.18 6.78 -1.18
C LEU A 25 12.69 6.90 -1.43
N GLU A 26 13.17 8.07 -1.83
CA GLU A 26 14.57 8.34 -2.16
C GLU A 26 15.13 7.33 -3.19
N LEU A 27 14.31 6.95 -4.17
CA LEU A 27 14.66 6.04 -5.25
C LEU A 27 15.12 6.81 -6.48
N GLU A 28 16.16 6.30 -7.14
CA GLU A 28 16.53 6.75 -8.47
C GLU A 28 15.57 6.15 -9.51
N PRO A 29 14.99 6.97 -10.42
CA PRO A 29 14.17 6.47 -11.51
C PRO A 29 14.91 5.43 -12.36
N GLY A 30 14.29 4.27 -12.54
CA GLY A 30 14.87 3.15 -13.29
C GLY A 30 14.12 1.85 -13.03
N ASP A 31 14.63 0.75 -13.58
CA ASP A 31 13.93 -0.56 -13.58
C ASP A 31 13.50 -1.01 -12.17
N TYR A 32 14.35 -0.81 -11.17
CA TYR A 32 14.04 -1.14 -9.79
C TYR A 32 12.88 -0.31 -9.25
N ALA A 33 12.92 1.01 -9.43
CA ALA A 33 11.86 1.90 -8.97
C ALA A 33 10.54 1.64 -9.71
N ASP A 34 10.59 1.31 -10.99
CA ASP A 34 9.42 0.89 -11.79
C ASP A 34 8.76 -0.37 -11.23
N GLU A 35 9.57 -1.32 -10.77
CA GLU A 35 9.08 -2.55 -10.16
C GLU A 35 8.43 -2.26 -8.80
N GLN A 36 9.09 -1.45 -7.96
CA GLN A 36 8.55 -1.04 -6.67
C GLN A 36 7.24 -0.25 -6.81
N TYR A 37 7.15 0.65 -7.80
CA TYR A 37 5.94 1.41 -8.06
C TYR A 37 4.79 0.49 -8.49
N ARG A 38 5.06 -0.53 -9.32
CA ARG A 38 4.07 -1.54 -9.69
C ARG A 38 3.59 -2.35 -8.48
N TYR A 39 4.49 -2.78 -7.60
CA TYR A 39 4.10 -3.47 -6.37
C TYR A 39 3.26 -2.59 -5.45
N PHE A 40 3.61 -1.31 -5.34
CA PHE A 40 2.82 -0.34 -4.59
C PHE A 40 1.40 -0.19 -5.14
N GLN A 41 1.25 -0.06 -6.47
CA GLN A 41 -0.07 0.03 -7.11
C GLN A 41 -0.90 -1.24 -6.87
N GLN A 42 -0.29 -2.42 -6.97
CA GLN A 42 -0.96 -3.70 -6.70
C GLN A 42 -1.39 -3.82 -5.23
N LEU A 43 -0.56 -3.37 -4.30
CA LEU A 43 -0.90 -3.32 -2.88
C LEU A 43 -2.10 -2.42 -2.63
N ALA A 44 -2.08 -1.19 -3.17
CA ALA A 44 -3.17 -0.25 -3.01
C ALA A 44 -4.48 -0.79 -3.58
N GLU A 45 -4.45 -1.37 -4.77
CA GLU A 45 -5.62 -2.01 -5.37
C GLU A 45 -6.13 -3.17 -4.51
N ALA A 46 -5.24 -4.07 -4.07
CA ALA A 46 -5.62 -5.21 -3.24
C ALA A 46 -6.29 -4.77 -1.93
N LEU A 47 -5.76 -3.75 -1.26
CA LEU A 47 -6.31 -3.23 -0.01
C LEU A 47 -7.74 -2.68 -0.17
N THR A 48 -8.10 -2.11 -1.32
CA THR A 48 -9.46 -1.62 -1.57
C THR A 48 -10.50 -2.74 -1.73
N ARG A 49 -10.07 -3.99 -1.99
CA ARG A 49 -10.97 -5.14 -2.17
C ARG A 49 -11.41 -5.77 -0.85
N PHE A 50 -10.70 -5.49 0.25
CA PHE A 50 -11.05 -6.00 1.57
C PHE A 50 -11.80 -4.95 2.37
N ASN A 51 -12.84 -5.37 3.10
CA ASN A 51 -13.44 -4.49 4.09
C ASN A 51 -12.54 -4.37 5.34
N ALA A 52 -12.77 -3.31 6.12
CA ALA A 52 -12.01 -3.02 7.33
C ALA A 52 -11.98 -4.18 8.34
N GLU A 53 -13.11 -4.89 8.49
CA GLU A 53 -13.24 -6.02 9.42
C GLU A 53 -12.35 -7.20 9.03
N SER A 54 -12.33 -7.55 7.75
CA SER A 54 -11.52 -8.66 7.23
C SER A 54 -10.04 -8.36 7.35
N LEU A 55 -9.63 -7.12 7.04
CA LEU A 55 -8.24 -6.66 7.22
C LEU A 55 -7.82 -6.72 8.69
N ALA A 56 -8.67 -6.30 9.61
CA ALA A 56 -8.39 -6.36 11.04
C ALA A 56 -8.15 -7.80 11.52
N LYS A 57 -9.02 -8.75 11.12
CA LYS A 57 -8.85 -10.17 11.45
C LYS A 57 -7.54 -10.75 10.92
N MET A 58 -7.16 -10.42 9.68
CA MET A 58 -5.89 -10.87 9.10
C MET A 58 -4.68 -10.31 9.86
N ILE A 59 -4.72 -9.03 10.26
CA ILE A 59 -3.67 -8.41 11.07
C ILE A 59 -3.55 -9.07 12.44
N ASP A 60 -4.68 -9.27 13.15
CA ASP A 60 -4.67 -9.89 14.48
C ASP A 60 -4.15 -11.33 14.45
N ALA A 61 -4.52 -12.10 13.42
CA ALA A 61 -3.98 -13.44 13.20
C ALA A 61 -2.47 -13.44 12.96
N GLY A 62 -1.94 -12.49 12.17
CA GLY A 62 -0.51 -12.36 11.91
C GLY A 62 0.31 -11.92 13.12
N ILE A 63 -0.27 -11.11 14.03
CA ILE A 63 0.38 -10.69 15.28
C ILE A 63 0.41 -11.85 16.31
N GLY A 64 -0.38 -12.90 16.11
CA GLY A 64 -0.52 -14.00 17.06
C GLY A 64 -1.43 -13.67 18.23
N LYS A 65 -2.40 -12.75 18.05
CA LYS A 65 -3.50 -12.52 18.99
C LYS A 65 -4.70 -13.45 18.74
N GLY A 66 -4.45 -14.66 18.25
CA GLY A 66 -5.43 -15.71 18.01
C GLY A 66 -5.74 -16.50 19.27
#